data_AF-A0A2M9B6U8-F1
#
_entry.id   AF-A0A2M9B6U8-F1
#
_cell.length_a   1.000
_cell.length_b   1.000
_cell.length_c   1.000
_cell.angle_alpha   90.00
_cell.angle_beta   90.00
_cell.angle_gamma   90.00
#
_symmetry.space_group_name_H-M   'P 1'
#
loop_
_entity.id
_entity.type
_entity.pdbx_description
1 polymer ?
#
loop_
_entity_poly.entity_id
_entity_poly.type
_entity_poly.pdbx_seq_one_letter_code
_entity_poly.pdbx_strand_id
1 'polypeptide(L)'
;MAGRATAGMIAAVVSVAALTGCGSDEPDDSACRGVADGGTVLVQGDNTPLTESVTAGVGSIDVNPDGASATLMLSTADGNPGKVRTVRVVVNGTFKAGGQAFDVAQICRGSVTLSSTQPTS
;
A
#
# COMPACT_ATOMS: atom_id res chain seq x y z
N MET A 1 66.80 14.84 -19.36
CA MET A 1 66.12 15.46 -18.21
C MET A 1 64.68 14.95 -18.25
N ALA A 2 64.34 13.91 -17.48
CA ALA A 2 63.78 14.00 -16.12
C ALA A 2 62.47 14.82 -16.11
N GLY A 3 61.31 14.32 -15.68
CA GLY A 3 61.09 13.24 -14.74
C GLY A 3 59.70 12.59 -14.79
N ARG A 4 59.63 11.50 -14.03
CA ARG A 4 58.48 10.65 -13.74
C ARG A 4 57.64 11.29 -12.62
N ALA A 5 56.33 11.16 -12.68
CA ALA A 5 55.47 11.19 -11.50
C ALA A 5 54.27 10.27 -11.69
N THR A 6 54.38 9.07 -11.12
CA THR A 6 53.30 8.14 -10.76
C THR A 6 52.66 8.60 -9.45
N ALA A 7 51.34 8.79 -9.43
CA ALA A 7 50.44 8.64 -8.28
C ALA A 7 49.02 8.79 -8.85
N GLY A 8 48.09 7.83 -8.81
CA GLY A 8 47.79 6.94 -7.70
C GLY A 8 46.65 7.55 -6.90
N MET A 9 45.41 7.30 -7.32
CA MET A 9 44.24 7.20 -6.43
C MET A 9 43.09 6.53 -7.18
N ILE A 10 43.01 5.21 -7.02
CA ILE A 10 41.78 4.45 -7.20
C ILE A 10 40.96 4.71 -5.95
N ALA A 11 39.91 5.51 -6.07
CA ALA A 11 38.86 5.61 -5.07
C ALA A 11 37.64 4.83 -5.58
N ALA A 12 37.60 3.54 -5.27
CA ALA A 12 36.33 2.93 -4.89
C ALA A 12 35.84 3.69 -3.65
N VAL A 13 34.55 3.99 -3.49
CA VAL A 13 33.60 3.20 -2.69
C VAL A 13 32.19 3.85 -2.74
N VAL A 14 31.18 2.99 -2.74
CA VAL A 14 29.77 3.15 -2.35
C VAL A 14 28.83 3.84 -3.35
N SER A 15 28.22 2.99 -4.18
CA SER A 15 26.85 3.16 -4.66
C SER A 15 25.90 3.30 -3.47
N VAL A 16 25.56 4.52 -3.08
CA VAL A 16 24.30 4.75 -2.36
C VAL A 16 23.26 4.88 -3.45
N ALA A 17 22.66 3.74 -3.81
CA ALA A 17 21.28 3.74 -4.25
C ALA A 17 20.50 4.34 -3.08
N ALA A 18 20.32 5.66 -3.10
CA ALA A 18 19.33 6.31 -2.28
C ALA A 18 18.00 5.76 -2.81
N LEU A 19 17.56 4.70 -2.14
CA LEU A 19 16.19 4.22 -2.16
C LEU A 19 15.29 5.44 -2.20
N THR A 20 14.44 5.44 -3.21
CA THR A 20 13.32 6.33 -3.46
C THR A 20 12.52 6.56 -2.18
N GLY A 21 12.96 7.49 -1.35
CA GLY A 21 12.15 8.11 -0.32
C GLY A 21 11.43 9.27 -0.99
N CYS A 22 10.13 9.12 -1.19
CA CYS A 22 9.21 10.08 -1.79
C CYS A 22 9.54 11.54 -1.41
N GLY A 23 10.31 12.21 -2.27
CA GLY A 23 10.37 13.65 -2.34
C GLY A 23 9.34 14.11 -3.37
N SER A 24 8.19 14.57 -2.91
CA SER A 24 7.28 15.37 -3.72
C SER A 24 6.83 16.54 -2.87
N ASP A 25 7.61 17.61 -3.00
CA ASP A 25 7.37 18.94 -2.49
C ASP A 25 6.45 19.65 -3.50
N GLU A 26 5.18 19.22 -3.59
CA GLU A 26 4.10 19.87 -4.36
C GLU A 26 2.74 19.60 -3.63
N PRO A 27 1.77 20.52 -3.74
CA PRO A 27 0.84 20.87 -2.67
C PRO A 27 -0.25 19.81 -2.38
N ASP A 28 -0.53 19.64 -1.08
CA ASP A 28 -1.77 19.16 -0.42
C ASP A 28 -3.00 18.84 -1.31
N ASP A 29 -3.04 17.68 -1.97
CA ASP A 29 -4.31 17.13 -2.50
C ASP A 29 -4.38 15.60 -2.56
N SER A 30 -3.25 14.89 -2.41
CA SER A 30 -3.20 13.42 -2.29
C SER A 30 -3.00 13.01 -0.83
N ALA A 31 -4.03 13.19 0.02
CA ALA A 31 -3.99 12.78 1.42
C ALA A 31 -3.93 11.24 1.53
N CYS A 32 -2.74 10.69 1.34
CA CYS A 32 -2.42 9.29 1.50
C CYS A 32 -1.67 9.08 2.81
N ARG A 33 -2.04 8.03 3.55
CA ARG A 33 -1.38 7.60 4.77
C ARG A 33 -0.98 6.15 4.65
N GLY A 34 0.26 5.83 5.04
CA GLY A 34 0.86 4.49 4.91
C GLY A 34 1.88 4.38 3.78
N VAL A 35 2.50 3.21 3.66
CA VAL A 35 3.54 2.91 2.67
C VAL A 35 3.11 1.65 1.92
N ALA A 36 2.98 1.76 0.60
CA ALA A 36 2.73 0.60 -0.26
C ALA A 36 4.02 0.26 -1.01
N ASP A 37 4.65 -0.87 -0.67
CA ASP A 37 5.91 -1.33 -1.28
C ASP A 37 5.76 -1.99 -2.66
N GLY A 38 4.64 -1.75 -3.36
CA GLY A 38 4.41 -2.26 -4.71
C GLY A 38 4.18 -3.78 -4.75
N GLY A 39 2.92 -4.20 -4.56
CA GLY A 39 2.55 -5.62 -4.67
C GLY A 39 1.21 -5.95 -4.02
N THR A 40 0.24 -5.05 -4.14
CA THR A 40 -0.78 -4.87 -3.11
C THR A 40 -2.10 -4.47 -3.76
N VAL A 41 -3.15 -5.24 -3.51
CA VAL A 41 -4.49 -5.06 -4.09
C VAL A 41 -4.98 -3.64 -3.82
N LEU A 42 -5.31 -2.91 -4.89
CA LEU A 42 -5.83 -1.56 -4.82
C LEU A 42 -7.36 -1.60 -4.90
N VAL A 43 -8.01 -1.36 -3.76
CA VAL A 43 -9.47 -1.27 -3.67
C VAL A 43 -9.91 0.12 -4.09
N GLN A 44 -10.57 0.18 -5.24
CA GLN A 44 -11.15 1.38 -5.84
C GLN A 44 -12.58 1.08 -6.29
N GLY A 45 -13.53 1.95 -5.92
CA GLY A 45 -14.95 1.75 -6.22
C GLY A 45 -15.57 0.58 -5.45
N ASP A 46 -16.62 -0.03 -6.00
CA ASP A 46 -17.53 -0.91 -5.25
C ASP A 46 -17.26 -2.42 -5.40
N ASN A 47 -16.38 -2.85 -6.32
CA ASN A 47 -16.24 -4.26 -6.73
C ASN A 47 -14.79 -4.68 -7.06
N THR A 48 -13.83 -4.34 -6.21
CA THR A 48 -12.46 -4.85 -6.36
C THR A 48 -12.38 -6.30 -5.86
N PRO A 49 -11.94 -7.27 -6.67
CA PRO A 49 -11.74 -8.64 -6.20
C PRO A 49 -10.58 -8.69 -5.20
N LEU A 50 -10.84 -9.24 -4.00
CA LEU A 50 -9.79 -9.56 -3.01
C LEU A 50 -9.34 -11.02 -3.13
N THR A 51 -10.30 -11.92 -3.37
CA THR A 51 -10.08 -13.36 -3.59
C THR A 51 -11.07 -13.84 -4.65
N GLU A 52 -10.96 -15.09 -5.10
CA GLU A 52 -11.89 -15.68 -6.08
C GLU A 52 -13.35 -15.65 -5.63
N SER A 53 -13.61 -15.59 -4.32
CA SER A 53 -14.96 -15.61 -3.75
C SER A 53 -15.35 -14.35 -2.99
N VAL A 54 -14.50 -13.32 -2.94
CA VAL A 54 -14.76 -12.08 -2.18
C VAL A 54 -14.35 -10.85 -2.97
N THR A 55 -15.29 -9.93 -3.13
CA THR A 55 -15.03 -8.56 -3.61
C THR A 55 -15.10 -7.57 -2.45
N ALA A 56 -14.43 -6.45 -2.62
CA ALA A 56 -14.42 -5.33 -1.71
C ALA A 56 -14.78 -4.04 -2.45
N GLY A 57 -15.64 -3.25 -1.83
CA GLY A 57 -15.93 -1.89 -2.21
C GLY A 57 -15.45 -0.90 -1.14
N VAL A 58 -15.14 0.32 -1.56
CA VAL A 58 -14.89 1.44 -0.65
C VAL A 58 -16.23 2.09 -0.31
N GLY A 59 -16.66 2.00 0.95
CA GLY A 59 -17.88 2.66 1.42
C GLY A 59 -17.64 4.10 1.87
N SER A 60 -16.63 4.31 2.73
CA SER A 60 -16.24 5.64 3.20
C SER A 60 -14.76 5.69 3.50
N ILE A 61 -14.14 6.84 3.29
CA ILE A 61 -12.73 7.09 3.59
C ILE A 61 -12.63 8.37 4.40
N ASP A 62 -11.93 8.27 5.51
CA ASP A 62 -11.63 9.35 6.43
C ASP A 62 -10.11 9.48 6.53
N VAL A 63 -9.56 10.53 5.94
CA VAL A 63 -8.13 10.85 6.02
C VAL A 63 -7.96 12.17 6.73
N ASN A 64 -7.32 12.11 7.89
CA ASN A 64 -7.05 13.24 8.78
C ASN A 64 -5.55 13.35 9.06
N PRO A 65 -5.07 14.51 9.55
CA PRO A 65 -3.67 14.70 9.91
C PRO A 65 -3.19 13.64 10.92
N ASP A 66 -4.05 13.27 11.88
CA ASP A 66 -3.74 12.34 12.97
C ASP A 66 -3.89 10.84 12.60
N GLY A 67 -4.44 10.53 11.42
CA GLY A 67 -4.62 9.14 10.99
C GLY A 67 -5.54 8.98 9.79
N ALA A 68 -5.55 7.78 9.21
CA ALA A 68 -6.48 7.42 8.14
C ALA A 68 -7.23 6.13 8.46
N SER A 69 -8.52 6.15 8.15
CA SER A 69 -9.40 4.99 8.24
C SER A 69 -10.32 4.90 7.03
N ALA A 70 -10.73 3.69 6.69
CA ALA A 70 -11.68 3.44 5.62
C ALA A 70 -12.69 2.39 6.06
N THR A 71 -13.90 2.46 5.51
CA THR A 71 -14.90 1.41 5.63
C THR A 71 -14.94 0.64 4.32
N LEU A 72 -14.63 -0.64 4.37
CA LEU A 72 -14.72 -1.54 3.24
C LEU A 72 -16.02 -2.34 3.31
N MET A 73 -16.73 -2.44 2.20
CA MET A 73 -17.88 -3.31 2.02
C MET A 73 -17.40 -4.61 1.38
N LEU A 74 -17.48 -5.72 2.11
CA LEU A 74 -17.04 -7.02 1.63
C LEU A 74 -18.26 -7.83 1.19
N SER A 75 -18.24 -8.29 -0.05
CA SER A 75 -19.31 -9.07 -0.66
C SER A 75 -18.76 -10.41 -1.15
N THR A 76 -19.52 -11.48 -0.99
CA THR A 76 -19.15 -12.78 -1.55
C THR A 76 -19.56 -12.88 -3.02
N ALA A 77 -18.76 -13.57 -3.83
CA ALA A 77 -18.99 -13.76 -5.28
C ALA A 77 -20.34 -14.42 -5.62
N ASP A 78 -20.99 -15.07 -4.64
CA ASP A 78 -22.38 -15.56 -4.77
C ASP A 78 -23.40 -14.43 -5.07
N GLY A 79 -23.01 -13.15 -5.00
CA GLY A 79 -23.87 -12.01 -5.32
C GLY A 79 -25.04 -11.81 -4.35
N ASN A 80 -25.05 -12.56 -3.23
CA ASN A 80 -26.14 -12.53 -2.26
C ASN A 80 -26.08 -11.24 -1.43
N PRO A 81 -27.03 -10.30 -1.59
CA PRO A 81 -27.00 -9.00 -0.92
C PRO A 81 -27.09 -9.10 0.61
N GLY A 82 -27.56 -10.24 1.14
CA GLY A 82 -27.57 -10.53 2.58
C GLY A 82 -26.21 -10.92 3.18
N LYS A 83 -25.16 -11.09 2.37
CA LYS A 83 -23.80 -11.45 2.82
C LYS A 83 -22.81 -10.28 2.72
N VAL A 84 -23.29 -9.06 2.48
CA VAL A 84 -22.45 -7.86 2.52
C VAL A 84 -22.13 -7.54 3.98
N ARG A 85 -20.85 -7.44 4.31
CA ARG A 85 -20.42 -6.99 5.64
C ARG A 85 -19.50 -5.78 5.52
N THR A 86 -19.64 -4.83 6.42
CA THR A 86 -18.76 -3.67 6.51
C THR A 86 -17.64 -3.92 7.51
N VAL A 87 -16.42 -3.55 7.12
CA VAL A 87 -15.23 -3.64 7.97
C VAL A 87 -14.56 -2.29 7.99
N ARG A 88 -14.34 -1.74 9.20
CA ARG A 88 -13.50 -0.57 9.36
C ARG A 88 -12.03 -1.00 9.38
N VAL A 89 -11.24 -0.39 8.52
CA VAL A 89 -9.81 -0.61 8.39
C VAL A 89 -9.04 0.67 8.70
N VAL A 90 -7.83 0.53 9.20
CA VAL A 90 -6.89 1.62 9.49
C VAL A 90 -5.54 1.23 8.92
N VAL A 91 -4.71 2.21 8.59
CA VAL A 91 -3.33 1.96 8.13
C VAL A 91 -2.57 1.13 9.16
N ASN A 92 -1.77 0.17 8.71
CA ASN A 92 -1.07 -0.85 9.51
C ASN A 92 -2.00 -1.79 10.31
N GLY A 93 -3.31 -1.73 10.08
CA GLY A 93 -4.27 -2.69 10.59
C GLY A 93 -4.37 -3.91 9.69
N THR A 94 -4.85 -5.02 10.26
CA THR A 94 -5.10 -6.27 9.53
C THR A 94 -6.56 -6.63 9.65
N PHE A 95 -7.16 -7.14 8.58
CA PHE A 95 -8.48 -7.75 8.61
C PHE A 95 -8.50 -9.06 7.83
N LYS A 96 -9.48 -9.93 8.10
CA LYS A 96 -9.62 -11.20 7.39
C LYS A 96 -10.77 -11.13 6.40
N ALA A 97 -10.58 -11.56 5.17
CA ALA A 97 -11.62 -11.70 4.14
C ALA A 97 -11.40 -12.97 3.31
N GLY A 98 -12.46 -13.73 3.03
CA GLY A 98 -12.35 -14.94 2.21
C GLY A 98 -11.40 -16.01 2.78
N GLY A 99 -11.20 -16.03 4.11
CA GLY A 99 -10.24 -16.94 4.75
C GLY A 99 -8.77 -16.47 4.71
N GLN A 100 -8.48 -15.34 4.07
CA GLN A 100 -7.14 -14.75 4.00
C GLN A 100 -7.04 -13.50 4.89
N ALA A 101 -5.84 -13.22 5.40
CA ALA A 101 -5.54 -11.99 6.11
C ALA A 101 -5.00 -10.94 5.13
N PHE A 102 -5.47 -9.71 5.29
CA PHE A 102 -5.06 -8.55 4.51
C PHE A 102 -4.57 -7.46 5.45
N ASP A 103 -3.35 -7.01 5.23
CA ASP A 103 -2.77 -5.84 5.88
C ASP A 103 -3.08 -4.59 5.08
N VAL A 104 -3.40 -3.51 5.78
CA VAL A 104 -3.76 -2.24 5.18
C VAL A 104 -2.50 -1.40 5.06
N ALA A 105 -1.86 -1.48 3.90
CA ALA A 105 -0.60 -0.83 3.63
C ALA A 105 -0.75 0.69 3.51
N GLN A 106 -1.81 1.15 2.85
CA GLN A 106 -2.03 2.57 2.59
C GLN A 106 -3.51 2.91 2.43
N ILE A 107 -3.94 4.08 2.90
CA ILE A 107 -5.28 4.64 2.66
C ILE A 107 -5.10 6.03 2.06
N CYS A 108 -5.72 6.25 0.90
CA CYS A 108 -5.75 7.51 0.17
C CYS A 108 -7.19 7.97 0.00
N ARG A 109 -7.43 9.26 -0.28
CA ARG A 109 -8.77 9.73 -0.68
C ARG A 109 -9.24 8.99 -1.95
N GLY A 110 -10.16 8.05 -1.78
CA GLY A 110 -10.75 7.26 -2.86
C GLY A 110 -10.15 5.87 -3.10
N SER A 111 -9.08 5.48 -2.39
CA SER A 111 -8.52 4.14 -2.54
C SER A 111 -7.90 3.58 -1.27
N VAL A 112 -7.91 2.25 -1.16
CA VAL A 112 -7.25 1.52 -0.07
C VAL A 112 -6.32 0.48 -0.68
N THR A 113 -5.06 0.52 -0.28
CA THR A 113 -4.03 -0.42 -0.73
C THR A 113 -3.85 -1.51 0.32
N LEU A 114 -3.98 -2.77 -0.10
CA LEU A 114 -3.96 -3.94 0.77
C LEU A 114 -2.85 -4.90 0.38
N SER A 115 -2.10 -5.39 1.37
CA SER A 115 -1.15 -6.49 1.20
C SER A 115 -1.79 -7.78 1.67
N SER A 116 -1.76 -8.83 0.86
CA SER A 116 -2.08 -10.17 1.35
C SER A 116 -0.95 -10.64 2.25
N THR A 117 -1.25 -10.97 3.51
CA THR A 117 -0.31 -11.67 4.39
C THR A 117 -0.33 -13.15 3.99
N GLN A 118 0.23 -13.48 2.81
CA GLN A 118 0.39 -14.88 2.45
C GLN A 118 1.41 -15.49 3.42
N PRO A 119 1.10 -16.62 4.10
CA PRO A 119 2.13 -17.32 4.85
C PRO A 119 3.21 -17.73 3.85
N THR A 120 4.44 -17.27 4.05
CA THR A 120 5.60 -17.77 3.32
C THR A 120 5.79 -19.21 3.77
N SER A 121 5.32 -20.15 2.94
CA SER A 121 5.58 -21.58 3.10
C SER A 121 7.05 -21.92 2.92
#